data_AF-A0A1I0ZN70-F1
#
_entry.id   AF-A0A1I0ZN70-F1
#
_cell.length_a   1.000
_cell.length_b   1.000
_cell.length_c   1.000
_cell.angle_alpha   90.00
_cell.angle_beta   90.00
_cell.angle_gamma   90.00
#
_symmetry.space_group_name_H-M   'P 1'
#
loop_
_entity.id
_entity.type
_entity.pdbx_description
1 polymer ?
#
loop_
_entity_poly.entity_id
_entity_poly.type
_entity_poly.pdbx_seq_one_letter_code
_entity_poly.pdbx_strand_id
1 'polypeptide(L)'
;MAYIFVAAALLAVIPIVVIFKMNLEKIRENPEQLNKVQTNFFIGLAISEMIPLILIVYGLMDATKVNSIEELYAPSIIILLLMAVSVFFMDLQKRIDVESESKKAINKFAMIAIPLVIVIPLVSLIGLFSMVP
;
A
#
# COMPACT_ATOMS: atom_id res chain seq x y z
N MET A 1 16.09 -12.79 7.01
CA MET A 1 14.66 -13.10 7.28
C MET A 1 13.79 -11.87 7.38
N ALA A 2 14.10 -10.89 8.23
CA ALA A 2 13.33 -9.65 8.37
C ALA A 2 13.00 -8.93 7.03
N TYR A 3 13.91 -8.99 6.04
CA TYR A 3 13.70 -8.39 4.72
C TYR A 3 12.62 -9.05 3.86
N ILE A 4 12.09 -10.23 4.21
CA ILE A 4 10.91 -10.81 3.53
C ILE A 4 9.69 -9.90 3.75
N PHE A 5 9.53 -9.36 4.96
CA PHE A 5 8.47 -8.40 5.27
C PHE A 5 8.67 -7.08 4.51
N VAL A 6 9.91 -6.65 4.31
CA VAL A 6 10.22 -5.49 3.45
C VAL A 6 9.83 -5.75 2.00
N ALA A 7 10.17 -6.94 1.47
CA ALA A 7 9.80 -7.32 0.12
C ALA A 7 8.28 -7.40 -0.08
N ALA A 8 7.56 -7.97 0.89
CA ALA A 8 6.09 -7.98 0.87
C ALA A 8 5.51 -6.56 0.84
N ALA A 9 5.99 -5.66 1.69
CA ALA A 9 5.55 -4.27 1.71
C ALA A 9 5.83 -3.56 0.38
N LEU A 10 7.02 -3.71 -0.20
CA LEU A 10 7.40 -3.10 -1.49
C LEU A 10 6.51 -3.59 -2.64
N LEU A 11 6.33 -4.90 -2.73
CA LEU A 11 5.53 -5.54 -3.78
C LEU A 11 4.04 -5.23 -3.65
N ALA A 12 3.55 -4.87 -2.46
CA ALA A 12 2.19 -4.36 -2.29
C ALA A 12 2.09 -2.87 -2.67
N VAL A 13 2.97 -2.04 -2.14
CA VAL A 13 2.84 -0.58 -2.25
C VAL A 13 3.03 -0.09 -3.67
N ILE A 14 4.06 -0.57 -4.37
CA ILE A 14 4.40 -0.05 -5.71
C ILE A 14 3.24 -0.24 -6.69
N PRO A 15 2.67 -1.45 -6.88
CA PRO A 15 1.59 -1.61 -7.83
C PRO A 15 0.30 -0.94 -7.36
N ILE A 16 -0.01 -0.91 -6.06
CA ILE A 16 -1.20 -0.19 -5.55
C ILE A 16 -1.12 1.30 -5.89
N VAL A 17 0.04 1.94 -5.72
CA VAL A 17 0.22 3.35 -6.09
C VAL A 17 0.03 3.57 -7.59
N VAL A 18 0.53 2.66 -8.44
CA VAL A 18 0.32 2.71 -9.90
C VAL A 18 -1.16 2.54 -10.26
N ILE A 19 -1.82 1.52 -9.70
CA ILE A 19 -3.24 1.22 -9.93
C ILE A 19 -4.11 2.39 -9.45
N PHE A 20 -3.77 2.98 -8.30
CA PHE A 20 -4.42 4.20 -7.81
C PHE A 20 -4.32 5.33 -8.82
N LYS A 21 -3.11 5.65 -9.30
CA LYS A 21 -2.90 6.71 -10.29
C LYS A 21 -3.73 6.45 -11.55
N MET A 22 -3.66 5.25 -12.12
CA MET A 22 -4.41 4.90 -13.34
C MET A 22 -5.92 5.03 -13.17
N ASN A 23 -6.46 4.67 -12.00
CA ASN A 23 -7.89 4.79 -11.71
C ASN A 23 -8.29 6.23 -11.37
N LEU A 24 -7.41 7.00 -10.74
CA LEU A 24 -7.62 8.42 -10.48
C LEU A 24 -7.75 9.22 -11.78
N GLU A 25 -6.91 8.96 -12.79
CA GLU A 25 -7.03 9.62 -14.11
C GLU A 25 -8.40 9.35 -14.75
N LYS A 26 -8.90 8.11 -14.67
CA LYS A 26 -10.23 7.77 -15.21
C LYS A 26 -11.35 8.58 -14.53
N ILE A 27 -11.23 8.85 -13.24
CA ILE A 27 -12.21 9.68 -12.52
C ILE A 27 -12.09 11.16 -12.94
N ARG A 28 -10.88 11.64 -13.24
CA ARG A 28 -10.70 13.00 -13.77
C ARG A 28 -11.41 13.17 -15.11
N GLU A 29 -11.24 12.21 -16.03
CA GLU A 29 -11.87 12.21 -17.35
C GLU A 29 -13.39 12.07 -17.29
N ASN A 30 -13.91 11.23 -16.39
CA ASN A 30 -15.34 11.05 -16.20
C ASN A 30 -15.64 10.72 -14.72
N PRO A 31 -16.20 11.65 -13.93
CA PRO A 31 -16.46 11.43 -12.51
C PRO A 31 -17.68 10.54 -12.24
N GLU A 32 -18.59 10.35 -13.20
CA GLU A 32 -19.80 9.52 -13.04
C GLU A 32 -19.48 8.03 -12.95
N GLN A 33 -18.34 7.60 -13.51
CA GLN A 33 -17.90 6.20 -13.46
C GLN A 33 -17.20 5.80 -12.15
N LEU A 34 -17.30 6.61 -11.08
CA LEU A 34 -16.68 6.35 -9.77
C LEU A 34 -16.86 4.90 -9.29
N ASN A 35 -18.08 4.36 -9.37
CA ASN A 35 -18.37 3.00 -8.90
C ASN A 35 -17.61 1.94 -9.72
N LYS A 36 -17.57 2.10 -11.05
CA LYS A 36 -16.84 1.19 -11.95
C LYS A 36 -15.34 1.26 -11.69
N VAL A 37 -14.81 2.47 -11.47
CA VAL A 37 -13.40 2.69 -11.14
C VAL A 37 -13.04 2.06 -9.79
N GLN A 38 -13.90 2.19 -8.77
CA GLN A 38 -13.70 1.55 -7.47
C GLN A 38 -13.63 0.03 -7.60
N THR A 39 -14.56 -0.59 -8.35
CA THR A 39 -14.52 -2.04 -8.61
C THR A 39 -13.21 -2.47 -9.27
N ASN A 40 -12.77 -1.72 -10.30
CA ASN A 40 -11.50 -2.01 -10.98
C ASN A 40 -10.29 -1.84 -10.06
N PHE A 41 -10.31 -0.84 -9.18
CA PHE A 41 -9.28 -0.65 -8.17
C PHE A 41 -9.21 -1.83 -7.20
N PHE A 42 -10.34 -2.31 -6.68
CA PHE A 42 -10.37 -3.47 -5.79
C PHE A 42 -9.89 -4.76 -6.47
N ILE A 43 -10.25 -4.98 -7.74
CA ILE A 43 -9.75 -6.14 -8.50
C ILE A 43 -8.22 -6.03 -8.67
N GLY A 44 -7.73 -4.85 -9.06
CA GLY A 44 -6.29 -4.61 -9.19
C GLY A 44 -5.55 -4.79 -7.87
N LEU A 45 -6.12 -4.30 -6.77
CA LEU A 45 -5.60 -4.48 -5.42
C LEU A 45 -5.48 -5.97 -5.06
N ALA A 46 -6.55 -6.74 -5.23
CA ALA A 46 -6.56 -8.17 -4.90
C ALA A 46 -5.50 -8.95 -5.69
N ILE A 47 -5.32 -8.64 -6.98
CA ILE A 47 -4.29 -9.26 -7.82
C ILE A 47 -2.89 -8.85 -7.35
N SER A 48 -2.69 -7.56 -7.04
CA SER A 48 -1.42 -7.02 -6.56
C SER A 48 -0.99 -7.60 -5.22
N GLU A 49 -1.93 -7.92 -4.35
CA GLU A 49 -1.64 -8.38 -2.98
C GLU A 49 -1.37 -9.89 -2.90
N MET A 50 -1.67 -10.67 -3.94
CA MET A 50 -1.50 -12.12 -3.91
C MET A 50 -0.06 -12.55 -3.57
N ILE A 51 0.95 -11.95 -4.22
CA ILE A 51 2.36 -12.25 -3.94
C ILE A 51 2.78 -11.74 -2.55
N PRO A 52 2.51 -10.47 -2.17
CA PRO A 52 2.76 -9.98 -0.82
C PRO A 52 2.17 -10.85 0.29
N LEU A 53 0.93 -11.31 0.14
CA LEU A 53 0.27 -12.18 1.13
C LEU A 53 1.01 -13.51 1.30
N ILE A 54 1.47 -14.12 0.20
CA ILE A 54 2.29 -15.34 0.26
C ILE A 54 3.59 -15.08 1.02
N LEU A 55 4.25 -13.94 0.75
CA LEU A 55 5.49 -13.55 1.45
C LEU A 55 5.25 -13.27 2.94
N ILE A 56 4.13 -12.65 3.31
CA ILE A 56 3.74 -12.45 4.71
C ILE A 56 3.59 -13.79 5.41
N VAL A 57 2.82 -14.71 4.83
CA VAL A 57 2.58 -16.03 5.43
C VAL A 57 3.90 -16.79 5.57
N TYR A 58 4.71 -16.81 4.51
CA TYR A 58 6.03 -17.45 4.53
C TYR A 58 6.95 -16.83 5.59
N GLY A 59 7.03 -15.49 5.64
CA GLY A 59 7.84 -14.76 6.62
C GLY A 59 7.42 -15.03 8.05
N LEU A 60 6.11 -15.18 8.31
CA LEU A 60 5.58 -15.53 9.64
C LEU A 60 5.85 -17.00 10.01
N MET A 61 5.74 -17.92 9.05
CA MET A 61 6.02 -19.34 9.28
C MET A 61 7.48 -19.60 9.65
N ASP A 62 8.39 -18.83 9.05
CA ASP A 62 9.85 -18.97 9.25
C ASP A 62 10.42 -17.86 10.16
N ALA A 63 9.55 -17.16 10.90
CA ALA A 63 9.93 -16.09 11.80
C ALA A 63 10.70 -16.66 13.01
N THR A 64 11.99 -16.37 13.05
CA THR A 64 12.87 -16.68 14.18
C THR A 64 13.24 -15.40 14.92
N LYS A 65 13.52 -15.53 16.22
CA LYS A 65 14.00 -14.43 17.05
C LYS A 65 15.35 -13.92 16.51
N VAL A 66 15.49 -12.61 16.36
CA VAL A 66 16.78 -12.00 16.03
C VAL A 66 17.71 -12.04 17.24
N ASN A 67 19.02 -11.93 17.01
CA ASN A 67 19.98 -11.91 18.13
C ASN A 67 19.98 -10.56 18.84
N SER A 68 19.68 -9.49 18.10
CA SER A 68 19.73 -8.10 18.57
C SER A 68 18.62 -7.27 17.93
N ILE A 69 18.04 -6.33 18.66
CA ILE A 69 16.91 -5.51 18.16
C ILE A 69 17.33 -4.57 17.02
N GLU A 70 18.62 -4.22 16.97
CA GLU A 70 19.26 -3.39 15.97
C GLU A 70 19.11 -3.98 14.55
N GLU A 71 19.03 -5.31 14.43
CA GLU A 71 18.76 -6.01 13.16
C GLU A 71 17.40 -5.65 12.56
N LEU A 72 16.45 -5.22 13.39
CA LEU A 72 15.10 -4.85 12.96
C LEU A 72 14.98 -3.36 12.60
N TYR A 73 15.95 -2.52 12.96
CA TYR A 73 15.86 -1.07 12.71
C TYR A 73 15.80 -0.74 11.23
N ALA A 74 16.74 -1.27 10.44
CA ALA A 74 16.76 -1.05 9.00
C ALA A 74 15.46 -1.50 8.30
N PRO A 75 14.98 -2.75 8.46
CA PRO A 75 13.75 -3.19 7.80
C PRO A 75 12.51 -2.42 8.29
N SER A 76 12.41 -2.08 9.58
CA SER A 76 11.30 -1.25 10.09
C SER A 76 11.30 0.15 9.50
N ILE A 77 12.47 0.81 9.43
CA ILE A 77 12.60 2.16 8.85
C ILE A 77 12.20 2.15 7.37
N ILE A 78 12.62 1.13 6.61
CA ILE A 78 12.24 1.02 5.19
C ILE A 78 10.72 0.94 5.03
N ILE A 79 10.04 0.11 5.83
CA ILE A 79 8.58 -0.03 5.74
C ILE A 79 7.87 1.25 6.16
N LEU A 80 8.34 1.93 7.23
CA LEU A 80 7.79 3.21 7.67
C LEU A 80 7.95 4.30 6.60
N LEU A 81 9.14 4.39 5.97
CA LEU A 81 9.36 5.32 4.85
C LEU A 81 8.45 5.00 3.66
N LEU A 82 8.27 3.71 3.35
CA LEU A 82 7.39 3.29 2.26
C LEU A 82 5.91 3.65 2.53
N MET A 83 5.45 3.50 3.77
CA MET A 83 4.12 3.96 4.20
C MET A 83 3.98 5.48 4.06
N ALA A 84 4.94 6.24 4.59
CA ALA A 84 4.92 7.70 4.53
C ALA A 84 4.92 8.20 3.08
N VAL A 85 5.82 7.67 2.25
CA VAL A 85 5.95 8.06 0.84
C VAL A 85 4.72 7.68 0.03
N SER A 86 4.14 6.50 0.24
CA SER A 86 2.95 6.08 -0.51
C SER A 86 1.73 6.93 -0.18
N VAL A 87 1.48 7.20 1.10
CA VAL A 87 0.39 8.09 1.53
C VAL A 87 0.61 9.51 1.01
N PHE A 88 1.82 10.05 1.18
CA PHE A 88 2.16 11.38 0.69
C PHE A 88 1.96 11.49 -0.82
N PHE A 89 2.45 10.52 -1.58
CA PHE A 89 2.34 10.52 -3.03
C PHE A 89 0.88 10.40 -3.50
N MET A 90 0.08 9.51 -2.90
CA MET A 90 -1.34 9.39 -3.24
C MET A 90 -2.14 10.64 -2.85
N ASP A 91 -1.80 11.29 -1.72
CA ASP A 91 -2.39 12.57 -1.30
C ASP A 91 -2.01 13.74 -2.22
N LEU A 92 -0.78 13.75 -2.74
CA LEU A 92 -0.36 14.72 -3.73
C LEU A 92 -1.12 14.51 -5.04
N GLN A 93 -1.21 13.26 -5.50
CA GLN A 93 -1.87 12.91 -6.74
C GLN A 93 -3.36 13.28 -6.74
N LYS A 94 -4.09 13.07 -5.63
CA LYS A 94 -5.50 13.48 -5.56
C LYS A 94 -5.72 15.00 -5.62
N ARG A 95 -4.67 15.83 -5.53
CA ARG A 95 -4.75 17.30 -5.57
C ARG A 95 -4.30 17.89 -6.91
N ILE A 96 -3.59 17.11 -7.72
CA ILE A 96 -3.10 17.53 -9.03
C ILE A 96 -4.26 17.49 -10.03
N ASP A 97 -4.37 18.55 -10.83
CA ASP A 97 -5.27 18.66 -11.99
C ASP A 97 -6.73 18.30 -11.65
N VAL A 98 -7.25 18.93 -10.58
CA VAL A 98 -8.59 18.66 -10.06
C VAL A 98 -9.54 19.76 -10.48
N GLU A 99 -10.34 19.48 -11.49
CA GLU A 99 -11.50 20.28 -11.83
C GLU A 99 -12.57 20.22 -10.72
N SER A 100 -13.38 21.28 -10.61
CA SER A 100 -14.39 21.39 -9.54
C SER A 100 -15.41 20.26 -9.55
N GLU A 101 -15.76 19.75 -10.74
CA GLU A 101 -16.74 18.69 -10.95
C GLU A 101 -16.21 17.33 -10.46
N SER A 102 -14.97 16.98 -10.81
CA SER A 102 -14.34 15.71 -10.45
C SER A 102 -13.84 15.65 -8.99
N LYS A 103 -13.67 16.81 -8.33
CA LYS A 103 -13.13 16.92 -6.97
C LYS A 103 -13.85 16.04 -5.95
N LYS A 104 -15.19 15.97 -5.99
CA LYS A 104 -15.98 15.18 -5.04
C LYS A 104 -15.76 13.67 -5.25
N ALA A 105 -15.72 13.23 -6.50
CA ALA A 105 -15.49 11.83 -6.85
C ALA A 105 -14.05 11.39 -6.50
N ILE A 106 -13.06 12.21 -6.83
CA ILE A 106 -11.64 12.00 -6.49
C ILE A 106 -11.46 11.85 -4.99
N ASN A 107 -12.02 12.75 -4.19
CA ASN A 107 -11.90 12.69 -2.73
C ASN A 107 -12.55 11.43 -2.16
N LYS A 108 -13.72 11.03 -2.66
CA LYS A 108 -14.38 9.78 -2.25
C LYS A 108 -13.53 8.55 -2.58
N PHE A 109 -12.95 8.51 -3.79
CA PHE A 109 -12.06 7.42 -4.19
C PHE A 109 -10.80 7.37 -3.31
N ALA A 110 -10.13 8.50 -3.13
CA ALA A 110 -8.92 8.60 -2.31
C ALA A 110 -9.15 8.25 -0.84
N MET A 111 -10.32 8.58 -0.28
CA MET A 111 -10.70 8.23 1.09
C MET A 111 -10.74 6.71 1.31
N ILE A 112 -10.99 5.92 0.26
CA ILE A 112 -10.99 4.45 0.31
C ILE A 112 -9.60 3.91 -0.03
N ALA A 113 -8.99 4.41 -1.11
CA ALA A 113 -7.74 3.85 -1.64
C ALA A 113 -6.52 4.13 -0.75
N ILE A 114 -6.43 5.32 -0.14
CA ILE A 114 -5.25 5.70 0.67
C ILE A 114 -5.08 4.79 1.90
N PRO A 115 -6.12 4.50 2.70
CA PRO A 115 -5.97 3.55 3.81
C PRO A 115 -5.52 2.15 3.36
N LEU A 116 -5.94 1.71 2.18
CA LEU A 116 -5.65 0.36 1.68
C LEU A 116 -4.17 0.15 1.35
N VAL A 117 -3.44 1.17 0.90
CA VAL A 117 -2.00 1.05 0.59
C VAL A 117 -1.16 0.72 1.84
N ILE A 118 -1.69 1.01 3.03
CA ILE A 118 -0.99 0.83 4.31
C ILE A 118 -1.16 -0.59 4.87
N VAL A 119 -2.17 -1.34 4.43
CA VAL A 119 -2.56 -2.62 5.08
C VAL A 119 -1.41 -3.63 5.10
N ILE A 120 -0.83 -3.96 3.95
CA ILE A 120 0.28 -4.92 3.88
C ILE A 120 1.55 -4.40 4.57
N PRO A 121 1.98 -3.13 4.40
CA PRO A 121 3.08 -2.56 5.18
C PRO A 121 2.87 -2.66 6.70
N LEU A 122 1.65 -2.41 7.19
CA LEU A 122 1.33 -2.51 8.61
C LEU A 122 1.45 -3.96 9.09
N VAL A 123 0.92 -4.92 8.34
CA VAL A 123 1.08 -6.35 8.64
C VAL A 123 2.56 -6.76 8.60
N SER A 124 3.34 -6.20 7.68
CA SER A 124 4.79 -6.42 7.57
C SER A 124 5.54 -5.93 8.82
N LEU A 125 5.15 -4.77 9.38
CA LEU A 125 5.68 -4.28 10.65
C LEU A 125 5.32 -5.19 11.83
N ILE A 126 4.07 -5.68 11.88
CA ILE A 126 3.65 -6.66 12.90
C ILE A 126 4.50 -7.94 12.78
N GLY A 127 4.78 -8.39 11.56
CA GLY A 127 5.67 -9.51 11.28
C GLY A 127 7.10 -9.29 11.75
N LEU A 128 7.65 -8.07 11.60
CA LEU A 128 8.94 -7.73 12.19
C LEU A 128 8.92 -7.74 13.72
N PHE A 129 7.84 -7.24 14.34
CA PHE A 129 7.73 -7.22 15.79
C PHE A 129 7.65 -8.61 16.42
N SER A 130 7.15 -9.62 15.71
CA SER A 130 7.15 -11.00 16.22
C SER A 130 8.58 -11.56 16.39
N MET A 131 9.55 -11.02 15.65
CA MET A 131 10.96 -11.43 15.67
C MET A 131 11.79 -10.77 16.78
N VAL A 132 11.26 -9.79 17.53
CA VAL A 132 11.97 -9.13 18.64
C VAL A 132 12.44 -10.18 19.67
N PRO A 133 13.70 -10.13 20.18
CA PRO A 133 14.28 -11.13 21.08
C PRO A 133 13.40 -11.50 22.27
#